data_AF-B3RIA5-F1
#
_entry.id   AF-B3RIA5-F1
#
_cell.length_a   1.000
_cell.length_b   1.000
_cell.length_c   1.000
_cell.angle_alpha   90.00
_cell.angle_beta   90.00
_cell.angle_gamma   90.00
#
_symmetry.space_group_name_H-M   'P 1'
#
loop_
_entity.id
_entity.type
_entity.pdbx_description
1 polymer ?
#
loop_
_entity_poly.entity_id
_entity_poly.type
_entity_poly.pdbx_seq_one_letter_code
_entity_poly.pdbx_strand_id
1 'polypeptide(L)'
;MEGIDCIFFSEFHPITGPKITYQDPADYISKETFDVISVYIIAKPQLDQRLIRLNLDEVAIMSLPCCIQNKKYSRNELRFNLGLMLPAKHHGGLDNYEPVIKKLANYMVTLELESQFLSDEVKKEKLSELLPRIRQELNMKGSCMIRIGK
;
A
#
# COMPACT_ATOMS: atom_id res chain seq x y z
N MET A 1 21.48 -7.91 -2.56
CA MET A 1 20.51 -7.60 -1.49
C MET A 1 19.13 -7.88 -2.04
N GLU A 2 18.36 -8.74 -1.38
CA GLU A 2 16.95 -9.03 -1.71
C GLU A 2 16.08 -7.95 -1.07
N GLY A 3 16.07 -6.76 -1.68
CA GLY A 3 15.38 -5.58 -1.16
C GLY A 3 13.99 -5.40 -1.75
N ILE A 4 13.20 -4.57 -1.10
CA ILE A 4 11.97 -4.00 -1.66
C ILE A 4 12.38 -3.00 -2.74
N ASP A 5 11.97 -3.28 -3.98
CA ASP A 5 12.18 -2.39 -5.12
C ASP A 5 11.23 -1.20 -5.05
N CYS A 6 9.96 -1.47 -4.76
CA CYS A 6 8.93 -0.45 -4.66
C CYS A 6 7.98 -0.68 -3.48
N ILE A 7 7.57 0.41 -2.83
CA ILE A 7 6.43 0.46 -1.93
C ILE A 7 5.40 1.44 -2.50
N PHE A 8 4.12 1.10 -2.42
CA PHE A 8 3.07 1.96 -2.96
C PHE A 8 1.82 1.99 -2.07
N PHE A 9 1.11 3.11 -2.16
CA PHE A 9 -0.22 3.33 -1.64
C PHE A 9 -1.15 3.69 -2.78
N SER A 10 -2.28 2.99 -2.85
CA SER A 10 -3.33 3.22 -3.85
C SER A 10 -4.68 3.40 -3.16
N GLU A 11 -5.56 4.17 -3.79
CA GLU A 11 -6.90 4.43 -3.28
C GLU A 11 -7.94 4.31 -4.39
N PHE A 12 -9.18 4.05 -3.99
CA PHE A 12 -10.30 4.10 -4.91
C PHE A 12 -10.95 5.48 -4.87
N HIS A 13 -10.64 6.32 -5.85
CA HIS A 13 -11.23 7.64 -5.93
C HIS A 13 -12.67 7.56 -6.48
N PRO A 14 -13.65 8.30 -5.91
CA PRO A 14 -15.06 8.17 -6.29
C PRO A 14 -15.39 8.49 -7.76
N ILE A 15 -14.56 9.28 -8.44
CA ILE A 15 -14.80 9.72 -9.82
C ILE A 15 -13.86 9.00 -10.79
N THR A 16 -12.57 9.00 -10.49
CA THR A 16 -11.52 8.48 -11.38
C THR A 16 -11.23 7.00 -11.16
N GLY A 17 -11.83 6.40 -10.14
CA GLY A 17 -11.66 4.99 -9.81
C GLY A 17 -10.26 4.69 -9.25
N PRO A 18 -9.67 3.54 -9.63
CA PRO A 18 -8.33 3.16 -9.24
C PRO A 18 -7.26 4.21 -9.48
N LYS A 19 -6.43 4.48 -8.47
CA LYS A 19 -5.14 5.16 -8.71
C LYS A 19 -4.09 4.79 -7.65
N ILE A 20 -2.83 4.78 -8.06
CA ILE A 20 -1.70 4.91 -7.16
C ILE A 20 -1.59 6.38 -6.77
N THR A 21 -1.66 6.68 -5.48
CA THR A 21 -1.52 8.05 -4.98
C THR A 21 -0.08 8.34 -4.60
N TYR A 22 0.61 7.35 -4.00
CA TYR A 22 2.02 7.47 -3.63
C TYR A 22 2.76 6.19 -3.97
N GLN A 23 3.97 6.32 -4.47
CA GLN A 23 4.90 5.21 -4.67
C GLN A 23 6.33 5.69 -4.49
N ASP A 24 7.18 4.82 -3.98
CA ASP A 24 8.63 5.02 -3.93
C ASP A 24 9.34 3.78 -4.46
N PRO A 25 10.23 3.90 -5.47
CA PRO A 25 10.53 5.12 -6.23
C PRO A 25 9.32 5.71 -6.97
N ALA A 26 9.36 7.02 -7.20
CA ALA A 26 8.34 7.70 -8.02
C ALA A 26 8.30 7.07 -9.42
N ASP A 27 7.09 6.92 -9.97
CA ASP A 27 6.81 6.35 -11.30
C ASP A 27 7.38 4.94 -11.54
N TYR A 28 7.71 4.18 -10.49
CA TYR A 28 8.18 2.80 -10.62
C TYR A 28 7.11 1.89 -11.26
N ILE A 29 5.88 1.98 -10.77
CA ILE A 29 4.72 1.32 -11.39
C ILE A 29 4.13 2.28 -12.42
N SER A 30 4.31 1.94 -13.69
CA SER A 30 3.69 2.70 -14.78
C SER A 30 2.17 2.59 -14.73
N LYS A 31 1.48 3.58 -15.32
CA LYS A 31 0.02 3.56 -15.42
C LYS A 31 -0.50 2.31 -16.14
N GLU A 32 0.17 1.90 -17.21
CA GLU A 32 -0.20 0.71 -17.98
C GLU A 32 -0.09 -0.57 -17.13
N THR A 33 1.01 -0.73 -16.40
CA THR A 33 1.18 -1.84 -15.47
C THR A 33 0.12 -1.79 -14.38
N PHE A 34 -0.13 -0.60 -13.82
CA PHE A 34 -1.16 -0.42 -12.81
C PHE A 34 -2.54 -0.79 -13.32
N ASP A 35 -2.93 -0.40 -14.53
CA ASP A 35 -4.24 -0.71 -15.10
C ASP A 35 -4.47 -2.23 -15.18
N VAL A 36 -3.45 -3.00 -15.55
CA VAL A 36 -3.49 -4.48 -15.58
C VAL A 36 -3.68 -5.07 -14.18
N ILE A 37 -2.96 -4.57 -13.17
CA ILE A 37 -2.99 -5.12 -11.80
C ILE A 37 -4.09 -4.50 -10.92
N SER A 38 -4.67 -3.38 -11.33
CA SER A 38 -5.63 -2.57 -10.55
C SER A 38 -6.87 -3.36 -10.12
N VAL A 39 -7.29 -4.33 -10.96
CA VAL A 39 -8.41 -5.24 -10.70
C VAL A 39 -8.18 -6.12 -9.47
N TYR A 40 -6.91 -6.45 -9.20
CA TYR A 40 -6.50 -7.20 -8.02
C TYR A 40 -6.28 -6.24 -6.85
N ILE A 41 -5.66 -5.08 -7.10
CA ILE A 41 -5.25 -4.13 -6.05
C ILE A 41 -6.46 -3.42 -5.41
N ILE A 42 -7.54 -3.20 -6.16
CA ILE A 42 -8.72 -2.51 -5.63
C ILE A 42 -9.76 -3.55 -5.30
N ALA A 43 -9.76 -3.86 -4.02
CA ALA A 43 -10.66 -4.81 -3.43
C ALA A 43 -12.10 -4.49 -3.83
N LYS A 44 -12.66 -5.38 -4.66
CA LYS A 44 -14.05 -5.77 -4.47
C LYS A 44 -14.20 -6.20 -3.01
N PRO A 45 -15.37 -6.03 -2.36
CA PRO A 45 -15.56 -6.35 -0.94
C PRO A 45 -15.06 -7.74 -0.53
N GLN A 46 -15.00 -8.70 -1.46
CA GLN A 46 -14.49 -10.05 -1.25
C GLN A 46 -12.97 -10.13 -0.99
N LEU A 47 -12.22 -9.08 -1.30
CA LEU A 47 -10.76 -9.02 -1.14
C LEU A 47 -10.34 -8.20 0.09
N ASP A 48 -11.28 -7.57 0.81
CA ASP A 48 -10.98 -6.78 1.99
C ASP A 48 -10.20 -7.59 3.04
N GLN A 49 -9.10 -7.02 3.53
CA GLN A 49 -8.14 -7.64 4.45
C GLN A 49 -7.58 -9.00 3.99
N ARG A 50 -7.66 -9.32 2.70
CA ARG A 50 -7.03 -10.52 2.14
C ARG A 50 -5.70 -10.17 1.51
N LEU A 51 -4.65 -10.83 1.97
CA LEU A 51 -3.31 -10.65 1.41
C LEU A 51 -3.28 -11.11 -0.05
N ILE A 52 -2.95 -10.19 -0.94
CA ILE A 52 -2.84 -10.45 -2.38
C ILE A 52 -1.37 -10.69 -2.69
N ARG A 53 -1.10 -11.77 -3.41
CA ARG A 53 0.21 -12.08 -3.99
C ARG A 53 0.06 -12.23 -5.50
N LEU A 54 0.84 -11.47 -6.25
CA LEU A 54 0.93 -11.60 -7.70
C LEU A 54 2.37 -11.84 -8.08
N ASN A 55 2.62 -12.89 -8.85
CA ASN A 55 3.93 -13.15 -9.44
C ASN A 55 3.80 -12.86 -10.93
N LEU A 56 4.47 -11.80 -11.38
CA LEU A 56 4.66 -11.46 -12.78
C LEU A 56 6.07 -11.88 -13.19
N ASP A 57 6.34 -11.91 -14.50
CA ASP A 57 7.60 -12.45 -15.05
C ASP A 57 8.85 -11.80 -14.45
N GLU A 58 8.81 -10.48 -14.22
CA GLU A 58 9.96 -9.71 -13.70
C GLU A 58 9.78 -9.22 -12.26
N VAL A 59 8.55 -9.24 -11.73
CA VAL A 59 8.23 -8.64 -10.43
C VAL A 59 7.25 -9.47 -9.61
N ALA A 60 7.49 -9.51 -8.32
CA ALA A 60 6.66 -10.13 -7.32
C ALA A 60 5.97 -9.04 -6.48
N ILE A 61 4.65 -9.10 -6.33
CA ILE A 61 3.84 -8.09 -5.64
C ILE A 61 3.18 -8.74 -4.43
N MET A 62 3.25 -8.07 -3.28
CA MET A 62 2.41 -8.35 -2.13
C MET A 62 1.69 -7.10 -1.68
N SER A 63 0.36 -7.17 -1.54
CA SER A 63 -0.44 -6.02 -1.13
C SER A 63 -1.58 -6.42 -0.22
N LEU A 64 -2.01 -5.51 0.65
CA LEU A 64 -3.14 -5.72 1.53
C LEU A 64 -4.17 -4.59 1.35
N PRO A 65 -5.27 -4.86 0.63
CA PRO A 65 -6.35 -3.91 0.50
C PRO A 65 -7.14 -3.83 1.81
N CYS A 66 -7.61 -2.64 2.12
CA CYS A 66 -8.37 -2.32 3.32
C CYS A 66 -9.60 -1.49 2.95
N CYS A 67 -10.72 -1.84 3.57
CA CYS A 67 -11.97 -1.10 3.48
C CYS A 67 -12.43 -0.67 4.88
N ILE A 68 -12.77 0.60 5.02
CA ILE A 68 -13.35 1.14 6.26
C ILE A 68 -14.76 1.64 5.94
N GLN A 69 -15.77 0.92 6.40
CA GLN A 69 -17.16 1.30 6.19
C GLN A 69 -17.60 2.36 7.20
N ASN A 70 -18.02 3.51 6.71
CA ASN A 70 -18.59 4.60 7.52
C ASN A 70 -19.33 5.60 6.62
N LYS A 71 -20.50 6.06 7.05
CA LYS A 71 -21.33 7.04 6.33
C LYS A 71 -20.65 8.40 6.11
N LYS A 72 -19.58 8.70 6.85
CA LYS A 72 -18.79 9.94 6.68
C LYS A 72 -18.04 10.01 5.33
N TYR A 73 -17.81 8.87 4.67
CA TYR A 73 -17.10 8.82 3.39
C TYR A 73 -18.07 8.90 2.21
N SER A 74 -17.62 9.43 1.07
CA SER A 74 -18.43 9.72 -0.12
C SER A 74 -19.18 8.52 -0.73
N ARG A 75 -18.78 7.28 -0.39
CA ARG A 75 -19.46 6.03 -0.80
C ARG A 75 -19.84 5.15 0.39
N ASN A 76 -19.99 5.73 1.57
CA ASN A 76 -20.12 5.03 2.85
C ASN A 76 -18.93 4.13 3.20
N GLU A 77 -17.80 4.27 2.49
CA GLU A 77 -16.58 3.51 2.72
C GLU A 77 -15.35 4.29 2.23
N LEU A 78 -14.21 4.04 2.87
CA LEU A 78 -12.89 4.41 2.38
C LEU A 78 -12.16 3.13 1.96
N ARG A 79 -11.69 3.06 0.71
CA ARG A 79 -10.93 1.92 0.18
C ARG A 79 -9.54 2.34 -0.21
N PHE A 80 -8.55 1.63 0.31
CA PHE A 80 -7.15 1.82 -0.02
C PHE A 80 -6.41 0.48 -0.05
N ASN A 81 -5.20 0.48 -0.60
CA ASN A 81 -4.33 -0.68 -0.58
C ASN A 81 -2.87 -0.22 -0.42
N LEU A 82 -2.13 -0.93 0.42
CA LEU A 82 -0.69 -0.82 0.60
C LEU A 82 -0.01 -2.04 0.01
N GLY A 83 1.04 -1.83 -0.77
CA GLY A 83 1.80 -2.94 -1.35
C GLY A 83 3.30 -2.71 -1.44
N LEU A 84 3.99 -3.84 -1.60
CA LEU A 84 5.42 -3.97 -1.79
C LEU A 84 5.68 -4.76 -3.07
N MET A 85 6.75 -4.39 -3.76
CA MET A 85 7.26 -5.10 -4.93
C MET A 85 8.70 -5.52 -4.72
N LEU A 86 9.02 -6.73 -5.14
CA LEU A 86 10.36 -7.30 -5.16
C LEU A 86 10.67 -7.85 -6.56
N PRO A 87 11.96 -7.97 -6.95
CA PRO A 87 12.32 -8.68 -8.18
C PRO A 87 11.81 -10.12 -8.17
N ALA A 88 11.35 -10.63 -9.31
CA ALA A 88 10.85 -12.00 -9.45
C ALA A 88 11.88 -13.07 -8.99
N LYS A 89 13.16 -12.88 -9.28
CA LYS A 89 14.24 -13.76 -8.77
C LYS A 89 14.28 -13.92 -7.24
N HIS A 90 13.59 -13.05 -6.50
CA HIS A 90 13.46 -13.06 -5.04
C HIS A 90 12.02 -13.33 -4.57
N HIS A 91 11.18 -14.05 -5.36
CA HIS A 91 9.80 -14.41 -4.97
C HIS A 91 9.72 -15.02 -3.56
N GLY A 92 10.70 -15.86 -3.16
CA GLY A 92 10.74 -16.47 -1.82
C GLY A 92 10.96 -15.46 -0.68
N GLY A 93 11.48 -14.26 -0.98
CA GLY A 93 11.70 -13.20 -0.01
C GLY A 93 10.41 -12.49 0.41
N LEU A 94 9.34 -12.57 -0.39
CA LEU A 94 8.06 -11.90 -0.12
C LEU A 94 7.43 -12.32 1.20
N ASP A 95 7.54 -13.61 1.57
CA ASP A 95 6.92 -14.12 2.79
C ASP A 95 7.54 -13.53 4.06
N ASN A 96 8.81 -13.07 3.99
CA ASN A 96 9.44 -12.34 5.08
C ASN A 96 8.81 -10.96 5.32
N TYR A 97 8.15 -10.40 4.30
CA TYR A 97 7.49 -9.10 4.36
C TYR A 97 5.98 -9.18 4.63
N GLU A 98 5.38 -10.38 4.69
CA GLU A 98 3.97 -10.54 5.04
C GLU A 98 3.62 -9.91 6.40
N PRO A 99 4.37 -10.16 7.50
CA PRO A 99 4.07 -9.54 8.78
C PRO A 99 4.17 -8.01 8.72
N VAL A 100 5.10 -7.50 7.88
CA VAL A 100 5.34 -6.07 7.70
C VAL A 100 4.14 -5.43 7.00
N ILE A 101 3.70 -5.96 5.86
CA ILE A 101 2.59 -5.36 5.11
C ILE A 101 1.28 -5.40 5.90
N LYS A 102 1.03 -6.51 6.63
CA LYS A 102 -0.13 -6.63 7.52
C LYS A 102 -0.11 -5.58 8.63
N LYS A 103 1.04 -5.41 9.27
CA LYS A 103 1.21 -4.42 10.33
C LYS A 103 1.03 -2.99 9.80
N LEU A 104 1.62 -2.66 8.66
CA LEU A 104 1.51 -1.33 8.05
C LEU A 104 0.07 -1.01 7.65
N ALA A 105 -0.60 -1.94 6.98
CA ALA A 105 -1.98 -1.76 6.55
C ALA A 105 -2.94 -1.59 7.73
N ASN A 106 -2.83 -2.44 8.76
CA ASN A 106 -3.62 -2.30 9.99
C ASN A 106 -3.33 -0.98 10.71
N TYR A 107 -2.06 -0.55 10.75
CA TYR A 107 -1.70 0.73 11.35
C TYR A 107 -2.32 1.91 10.61
N MET A 108 -2.39 1.87 9.27
CA MET A 108 -3.11 2.90 8.50
C MET A 108 -4.61 2.90 8.78
N VAL A 109 -5.23 1.73 8.98
CA VAL A 109 -6.63 1.64 9.42
C VAL A 109 -6.81 2.33 10.77
N THR A 110 -5.94 2.04 11.75
CA THR A 110 -5.99 2.68 13.08
C THR A 110 -5.84 4.20 12.97
N LEU A 111 -4.84 4.69 12.22
CA LEU A 111 -4.62 6.12 12.03
C LEU A 111 -5.81 6.82 11.37
N GLU A 112 -6.46 6.17 10.42
CA GLU A 112 -7.68 6.71 9.81
C GLU A 112 -8.84 6.79 10.80
N LEU A 113 -9.03 5.76 11.63
CA LEU A 113 -10.10 5.74 12.63
C LEU A 113 -9.89 6.77 13.75
N GLU A 114 -8.64 6.99 14.17
CA GLU A 114 -8.31 7.90 15.27
C GLU A 114 -8.18 9.36 14.83
N SER A 115 -7.66 9.61 13.63
CA SER A 115 -7.20 10.95 13.24
C SER A 115 -7.57 11.37 11.80
N GLN A 116 -8.30 10.53 11.07
CA GLN A 116 -8.66 10.76 9.66
C GLN A 116 -7.43 10.96 8.76
N PHE A 117 -6.36 10.22 9.04
CA PHE A 117 -5.06 10.39 8.40
C PHE A 117 -5.06 10.24 6.87
N LEU A 118 -5.89 9.34 6.33
CA LEU A 118 -5.96 9.05 4.90
C LEU A 118 -7.07 9.85 4.20
N SER A 119 -8.18 10.13 4.90
CA SER A 119 -9.28 10.92 4.33
C SER A 119 -9.03 12.43 4.29
N ASP A 120 -8.07 12.92 5.08
CA ASP A 120 -7.58 14.30 5.06
C ASP A 120 -6.36 14.42 4.14
N GLU A 121 -6.49 15.14 3.03
CA GLU A 121 -5.42 15.29 2.02
C GLU A 121 -4.12 15.87 2.60
N VAL A 122 -4.20 16.82 3.55
CA VAL A 122 -3.03 17.46 4.16
C VAL A 122 -2.27 16.46 5.04
N LYS A 123 -3.00 15.62 5.79
CA LYS A 123 -2.36 14.56 6.60
C LYS A 123 -1.82 13.45 5.71
N LYS A 124 -2.57 13.08 4.68
CA LYS A 124 -2.22 12.02 3.73
C LYS A 124 -0.95 12.35 2.97
N GLU A 125 -0.65 13.62 2.69
CA GLU A 125 0.61 14.05 2.06
C GLU A 125 1.86 13.54 2.79
N LYS A 126 1.78 13.32 4.12
CA LYS A 126 2.86 12.72 4.91
C LYS A 126 3.26 11.31 4.44
N LEU A 127 2.41 10.60 3.69
CA LEU A 127 2.75 9.33 3.07
C LEU A 127 3.89 9.47 2.05
N SER A 128 4.01 10.62 1.38
CA SER A 128 5.07 10.88 0.41
C SER A 128 6.48 10.81 1.02
N GLU A 129 6.62 11.18 2.30
CA GLU A 129 7.88 11.09 3.05
C GLU A 129 8.01 9.75 3.79
N LEU A 130 6.89 9.23 4.28
CA LEU A 130 6.86 8.01 5.09
C LEU A 130 7.21 6.76 4.27
N LEU A 131 6.62 6.58 3.09
CA LEU A 131 6.81 5.37 2.29
C LEU A 131 8.28 5.19 1.87
N PRO A 132 8.99 6.21 1.32
CA PRO A 132 10.42 6.09 1.04
C PRO A 132 11.23 5.72 2.27
N ARG A 133 10.94 6.34 3.41
CA ARG A 133 11.63 6.05 4.67
C ARG A 133 11.43 4.61 5.11
N ILE A 134 10.20 4.10 5.05
CA ILE A 134 9.91 2.69 5.36
C ILE A 134 10.72 1.77 4.46
N ARG A 135 10.69 2.00 3.13
CA ARG A 135 11.42 1.15 2.18
C ARG A 135 12.93 1.16 2.45
N GLN A 136 13.51 2.35 2.66
CA GLN A 136 14.93 2.50 2.95
C GLN A 136 15.33 1.83 4.27
N GLU A 137 14.60 2.09 5.36
CA GLU A 137 14.91 1.50 6.67
C GLU A 137 14.75 -0.04 6.66
N LEU A 138 13.71 -0.57 6.00
CA LEU A 138 13.54 -2.02 5.84
C LEU A 138 14.68 -2.62 5.01
N ASN A 139 15.07 -2.00 3.89
CA ASN A 139 16.16 -2.51 3.04
C ASN A 139 17.53 -2.43 3.73
N MET A 140 17.78 -1.42 4.56
CA MET A 140 19.07 -1.22 5.23
C MET A 140 19.20 -1.97 6.56
N LYS A 141 18.13 -2.02 7.35
CA LYS A 141 18.16 -2.47 8.76
C LYS A 141 17.23 -3.64 9.05
N GLY A 142 16.37 -4.04 8.10
CA GLY A 142 15.32 -5.05 8.31
C GLY A 142 14.21 -4.62 9.27
N SER A 143 14.21 -3.35 9.72
CA SER A 143 13.23 -2.82 10.67
C SER A 143 13.04 -1.32 10.46
N CYS A 144 11.81 -0.85 10.71
CA CYS A 144 11.46 0.57 10.62
C CYS A 144 10.64 0.98 11.84
N MET A 145 10.92 2.17 12.39
CA MET A 145 10.13 2.76 13.47
C MET A 145 9.35 3.96 12.95
N ILE A 146 8.04 3.76 12.82
CA ILE A 146 7.10 4.78 12.38
C ILE A 146 6.56 5.51 13.60
N ARG A 147 6.66 6.84 13.61
CA ARG A 147 6.05 7.72 14.62
C ARG A 147 5.19 8.73 13.90
N ILE A 148 3.90 8.44 13.78
CA ILE A 148 2.92 9.37 13.22
C ILE A 148 2.10 9.87 14.40
N GLY A 149 2.40 11.09 14.84
CA GLY A 149 1.69 11.77 15.93
C GLY A 149 2.61 12.53 16.90
N LYS A 150 2.36 13.84 17.01
CA LYS A 150 1.62 14.39 18.15
C LYS A 150 0.34 15.02 17.61
#